data_AF-A0A4R0YA47-F1
#
_entry.id   AF-A0A4R0YA47-F1
#
_cell.length_a   1.000
_cell.length_b   1.000
_cell.length_c   1.000
_cell.angle_alpha   90.00
_cell.angle_beta   90.00
_cell.angle_gamma   90.00
#
_symmetry.space_group_name_H-M   'P 1'
#
loop_
_entity.id
_entity.type
_entity.pdbx_description
1 polymer ?
#
loop_
_entity_poly.entity_id
_entity_poly.type
_entity_poly.pdbx_seq_one_letter_code
_entity_poly.pdbx_strand_id
1 'polypeptide(L)' 'MVHLTPEELKRFGKTLFGEHWQADLTAALDLGDSSRLRAMLAGRRPIPMNLSERLRTLVLLRRDALEDLIKSIDAAPDR' A
#
# COMPACT_ATOMS: atom_id res chain seq x y z
N MET A 1 -13.80 9.70 10.14
CA MET A 1 -12.99 8.46 10.13
C MET A 1 -13.18 7.77 8.80
N VAL A 2 -12.11 7.45 8.08
CA VAL A 2 -12.20 6.69 6.82
C VAL A 2 -12.21 5.21 7.18
N HIS A 3 -13.33 4.53 6.92
CA HIS A 3 -13.40 3.08 6.98
C HIS A 3 -12.83 2.50 5.71
N LEU A 4 -11.67 1.86 5.82
CA LEU A 4 -11.11 1.07 4.73
C LEU A 4 -12.03 -0.10 4.39
N THR A 5 -12.36 -0.20 3.12
CA THR A 5 -13.07 -1.34 2.54
C THR A 5 -12.08 -2.38 1.99
N PRO A 6 -12.51 -3.63 1.80
CA PRO A 6 -11.71 -4.66 1.12
C PRO A 6 -11.22 -4.24 -0.28
N GLU A 7 -12.07 -3.56 -1.05
CA GLU A 7 -11.72 -3.09 -2.39
C GLU A 7 -10.69 -1.97 -2.36
N GLU A 8 -10.77 -1.06 -1.41
CA GLU A 8 -9.73 -0.06 -1.20
C GLU A 8 -8.40 -0.71 -0.80
N LEU A 9 -8.43 -1.71 0.09
CA LEU A 9 -7.23 -2.44 0.50
C LEU A 9 -6.57 -3.16 -0.69
N LYS A 10 -7.38 -3.76 -1.57
CA LYS A 10 -6.93 -4.37 -2.83
C LYS A 10 -6.32 -3.33 -3.77
N ARG A 11 -6.95 -2.15 -3.88
CA ARG A 11 -6.42 -1.03 -4.68
C ARG A 11 -5.08 -0.57 -4.14
N PHE A 12 -4.92 -0.37 -2.83
CA PHE A 12 -3.65 -0.01 -2.22
C PHE A 12 -2.55 -1.03 -2.54
N GLY A 13 -2.85 -2.32 -2.35
CA GLY A 13 -1.92 -3.39 -2.68
C GLY A 13 -1.44 -3.32 -4.13
N LYS A 14 -2.38 -3.29 -5.08
CA LYS A 14 -2.06 -3.21 -6.51
C LYS A 14 -1.28 -1.97 -6.89
N THR A 15 -1.65 -0.80 -6.37
CA THR A 15 -0.98 0.46 -6.67
C THR A 15 0.44 0.49 -6.12
N LEU A 16 0.68 -0.09 -4.93
CA LEU A 16 1.99 -0.03 -4.28
C LEU A 16 2.96 -1.13 -4.75
N PHE A 17 2.44 -2.31 -5.10
CA PHE A 17 3.25 -3.51 -5.31
C PHE A 17 2.93 -4.27 -6.61
N GLY A 18 1.95 -3.84 -7.40
CA GLY A 18 1.59 -4.49 -8.67
C GLY A 18 0.65 -5.69 -8.51
N GLU A 19 0.65 -6.60 -9.49
CA GLU A 19 -0.31 -7.72 -9.51
C GLU A 19 -0.09 -8.74 -8.37
N HIS A 20 1.16 -8.96 -7.95
CA HIS A 20 1.53 -9.89 -6.88
C HIS A 20 1.74 -9.19 -5.53
N TRP A 21 0.75 -8.43 -5.07
CA TRP A 21 0.90 -7.49 -3.95
C TRP A 21 0.68 -8.05 -2.53
N GLN A 22 0.02 -9.21 -2.36
CA GLN A 22 -0.46 -9.62 -1.03
C GLN A 22 0.66 -9.89 -0.02
N ALA A 23 1.75 -10.52 -0.46
CA ALA A 23 2.90 -10.80 0.40
C ALA A 23 3.61 -9.50 0.80
N ASP A 24 3.88 -8.62 -0.17
CA ASP A 24 4.56 -7.35 0.07
C ASP A 24 3.73 -6.42 0.96
N LEU A 25 2.42 -6.34 0.73
CA LEU A 25 1.53 -5.55 1.56
C LEU A 25 1.45 -6.10 2.99
N THR A 26 1.45 -7.44 3.15
CA THR A 26 1.47 -8.07 4.47
C THR A 26 2.74 -7.72 5.25
N ALA A 27 3.89 -7.78 4.57
CA ALA A 27 5.17 -7.41 5.16
C ALA A 27 5.22 -5.91 5.49
N ALA A 28 4.83 -5.05 4.55
CA ALA A 28 4.86 -3.59 4.72
C ALA A 28 3.91 -3.08 5.82
N LEU A 29 2.80 -3.79 6.06
CA LEU A 29 1.84 -3.44 7.12
C LEU A 29 2.11 -4.16 8.44
N ASP A 30 3.17 -4.97 8.52
CA ASP A 30 3.55 -5.75 9.69
C ASP A 30 2.36 -6.57 10.24
N LEU A 31 1.70 -7.30 9.34
CA LEU A 31 0.53 -8.12 9.69
C LEU A 31 0.92 -9.48 10.27
N GLY A 32 2.18 -9.88 10.17
CA GLY A 32 2.72 -11.18 10.59
C GLY A 32 2.42 -12.33 9.64
N ASP A 33 1.18 -12.46 9.16
CA ASP A 33 0.78 -13.50 8.20
C ASP A 33 -0.27 -12.99 7.18
N SER A 34 -0.04 -13.34 5.91
CA SER A 34 -0.93 -13.12 4.76
C SER A 34 -2.33 -13.66 4.97
N SER A 35 -2.54 -14.64 5.86
CA SER A 35 -3.87 -15.12 6.24
C SER A 35 -4.75 -14.02 6.85
N ARG A 36 -4.18 -13.08 7.62
CA ARG A 36 -4.93 -11.94 8.17
C ARG A 36 -5.40 -11.00 7.06
N LEU A 37 -4.49 -10.69 6.12
CA LEU A 37 -4.81 -9.88 4.96
C LEU A 37 -5.93 -10.53 4.15
N ARG A 38 -5.82 -11.83 3.84
CA ARG A 38 -6.86 -12.57 3.11
C ARG A 38 -8.20 -12.60 3.83
N ALA A 39 -8.22 -12.71 5.16
CA ALA A 39 -9.45 -12.65 5.94
C ALA A 39 -10.15 -11.28 5.86
N MET A 40 -9.37 -10.19 5.89
CA MET A 40 -9.88 -8.83 5.71
C MET A 40 -10.45 -8.62 4.30
N LEU A 41 -9.73 -9.09 3.28
CA LEU A 41 -10.18 -9.00 1.89
C LEU A 41 -11.46 -9.79 1.63
N ALA A 42 -11.64 -10.92 2.30
CA ALA A 42 -12.86 -11.73 2.21
C ALA A 42 -14.02 -11.18 3.05
N GLY A 43 -13.86 -10.03 3.73
CA GLY A 43 -14.88 -9.48 4.64
C GLY A 43 -15.11 -10.32 5.90
N ARG A 44 -14.30 -11.36 6.13
CA ARG A 44 -14.40 -12.24 7.31
C ARG A 44 -13.80 -11.61 8.57
N ARG A 45 -13.01 -10.55 8.41
CA ARG A 45 -12.43 -9.78 9.51
C ARG A 45 -12.58 -8.29 9.21
N PRO A 46 -13.01 -7.46 10.18
CA PRO A 46 -12.98 -6.02 9.99
C PRO A 46 -11.55 -5.53 9.81
N ILE A 47 -11.36 -4.49 9.00
CA ILE A 47 -10.06 -3.83 8.85
C ILE A 47 -9.84 -2.93 10.07
N PRO A 48 -8.80 -3.19 10.89
CA PRO A 48 -8.46 -2.35 12.03
C PRO A 48 -8.22 -0.89 11.62
N MET A 49 -8.63 0.06 12.45
CA MET A 49 -8.51 1.48 12.11
C MET A 49 -7.07 1.98 12.02
N ASN A 50 -6.16 1.40 12.80
CA ASN A 50 -4.74 1.71 12.75
C ASN A 50 -4.07 1.29 11.42
N LEU A 51 -4.69 0.40 10.63
CA LEU A 51 -4.20 0.07 9.29
C LEU A 51 -4.34 1.23 8.31
N SER A 52 -5.35 2.09 8.48
CA SER A 52 -5.50 3.31 7.67
C SER A 52 -4.30 4.23 7.81
N GLU A 53 -3.78 4.39 9.03
CA GLU A 53 -2.61 5.22 9.30
C GLU A 53 -1.33 4.60 8.73
N ARG A 54 -1.14 3.28 8.91
CA ARG A 54 0.00 2.55 8.33
C ARG A 54 0.02 2.64 6.80
N LEU A 55 -1.13 2.46 6.16
CA LEU A 55 -1.28 2.63 4.71
C LEU A 55 -1.00 4.06 4.26
N ARG A 56 -1.52 5.05 4.98
CA ARG A 56 -1.27 6.47 4.68
C ARG A 56 0.23 6.76 4.70
N THR A 57 0.93 6.30 5.73
CA THR A 57 2.39 6.46 5.83
C THR A 57 3.10 5.79 4.65
N LEU A 58 2.73 4.55 4.32
CA LEU A 58 3.33 3.81 3.21
C LEU A 58 3.13 4.51 1.85
N VAL A 59 1.94 5.09 1.61
CA VAL A 59 1.63 5.84 0.39
C VAL A 59 2.42 7.13 0.31
N LEU A 60 2.55 7.87 1.41
CA LEU A 60 3.35 9.11 1.46
C LEU A 60 4.82 8.81 1.17
N LEU A 61 5.39 7.78 1.80
CA LEU A 61 6.76 7.35 1.54
C LEU A 61 6.96 6.98 0.06
N ARG A 62 6.01 6.26 -0.55
CA ARG A 62 6.11 5.91 -1.97
C ARG A 62 5.97 7.13 -2.87
N ARG A 63 5.07 8.07 -2.55
CA ARG A 63 4.93 9.33 -3.29
C ARG A 63 6.26 10.10 -3.28
N ASP A 64 6.87 10.28 -2.12
CA ASP A 64 8.10 11.08 -1.99
C ASP A 64 9.24 10.44 -2.81
N ALA A 65 9.39 9.11 -2.74
CA ALA A 65 10.35 8.38 -3.57
C ALA A 65 10.09 8.52 -5.09
N LEU A 66 8.82 8.55 -5.50
CA LEU A 66 8.45 8.76 -6.91
C LEU A 66 8.73 10.20 -7.35
N GLU A 67 8.44 11.19 -6.51
CA GLU A 67 8.74 12.60 -6.81
C GLU A 67 10.25 12.82 -6.98
N ASP A 68 11.07 12.18 -6.16
CA ASP A 68 12.53 12.30 -6.27
C ASP A 68 13.07 11.62 -7.54
N LEU A 69 12.47 10.50 -7.96
CA LEU A 69 12.78 9.89 -9.25
C LEU A 69 12.37 10.79 -10.42
N ILE A 70 11.18 11.40 -10.38
CA ILE A 70 10.71 12.33 -11.41
C ILE A 70 11.68 13.52 -11.53
N LYS A 71 12.05 14.15 -10.40
CA LYS A 71 13.04 15.25 -10.40
C LYS A 71 14.37 14.82 -11.02
N SER A 72 14.81 13.58 -10.78
CA SER A 72 16.06 13.05 -11.33
C SER A 72 15.99 12.84 -12.84
N ILE A 73 14.81 12.44 -13.36
CA ILE A 73 14.55 12.32 -14.79
C ILE A 73 14.51 13.70 -15.44
N ASP A 74 13.76 14.64 -14.88
CA ASP A 74 13.62 16.00 -15.42
C ASP A 74 14.93 16.80 -15.38
N ALA A 75 15.81 16.50 -14.41
CA ALA A 75 17.13 17.11 -14.31
C ALA A 75 18.17 16.49 -15.27
N ALA A 76 17.89 15.33 -15.87
CA ALA A 76 18.77 14.75 -16.87
C ALA A 76 18.45 15.41 -18.23
N PRO A 77 19.33 16.27 -18.79
CA PRO A 77 19.11 16.77 -20.14
C PRO A 77 19.09 15.60 -21.11
N ASP A 78 18.08 15.59 -21.99
CA ASP A 78 17.99 14.71 -23.16
C ASP A 78 19.37 14.70 -23.83
N ARG A 79 20.07 13.57 -23.77
CA ARG A 79 21.38 13.40 -24.40
C ARG A 79 21.23 13.09 -25.87
#